data_AF-A0A6P6KZH2-F1
#
_entry.id   AF-A0A6P6KZH2-F1
#
_cell.length_a   1.000
_cell.length_b   1.000
_cell.length_c   1.000
_cell.angle_alpha   90.00
_cell.angle_beta   90.00
_cell.angle_gamma   90.00
#
_symmetry.space_group_name_H-M   'P 1'
#
loop_
_entity.id
_entity.type
_entity.pdbx_description
1 polymer ?
#
loop_
_entity_poly.entity_id
_entity_poly.type
_entity_poly.pdbx_seq_one_letter_code
_entity_poly.pdbx_strand_id
1 'polypeptide(L)'
;MAAAGIQTQTYHVIHCLLQNEHDINMMETDGPEDASKLRELGDDYDEKVIQPLMKNVQSASADQVLTVFSDSVDSLCKTWVVERAEVVSEKQLLKAAITLGLFMKKNCPSMTNVVEDAMMGFVNNRLTNWIAEQGGWVSVAKNSKC
;
A
#
# COMPACT_ATOMS: atom_id res chain seq x y z
N MET A 1 -5.58 -22.16 -5.08
CA MET A 1 -4.21 -22.30 -4.53
C MET A 1 -3.37 -21.02 -4.66
N ALA A 2 -3.54 -20.20 -5.71
CA ALA A 2 -2.75 -18.97 -5.88
C ALA A 2 -3.01 -17.85 -4.84
N ALA A 3 -4.26 -17.64 -4.41
CA ALA A 3 -4.62 -16.53 -3.51
C ALA A 3 -3.97 -16.60 -2.11
N ALA A 4 -3.86 -17.79 -1.52
CA ALA A 4 -3.23 -17.96 -0.20
C ALA A 4 -1.73 -17.63 -0.24
N GLY A 5 -1.03 -18.00 -1.31
CA GLY A 5 0.38 -17.64 -1.51
C GLY A 5 0.57 -16.12 -1.67
N ILE A 6 -0.36 -15.45 -2.37
CA ILE A 6 -0.30 -13.98 -2.53
C ILE A 6 -0.55 -13.27 -1.20
N GLN A 7 -1.50 -13.72 -0.38
CA GLN A 7 -1.75 -13.11 0.93
C GLN A 7 -0.51 -13.20 1.85
N THR A 8 0.18 -14.34 1.86
CA THR A 8 1.44 -14.48 2.60
C THR A 8 2.52 -13.55 2.04
N GLN A 9 2.66 -13.43 0.73
CA GLN A 9 3.61 -12.48 0.13
C GLN A 9 3.24 -11.03 0.43
N THR A 10 1.96 -10.68 0.43
CA THR A 10 1.45 -9.34 0.78
C THR A 10 1.89 -8.94 2.18
N TYR A 11 1.83 -9.86 3.16
CA TYR A 11 2.36 -9.62 4.50
C TYR A 11 3.83 -9.20 4.45
N HIS A 12 4.69 -10.00 3.83
CA HIS A 12 6.12 -9.72 3.77
C HIS A 12 6.44 -8.42 3.03
N VAL A 13 5.78 -8.16 1.90
CA VAL A 13 6.00 -6.94 1.11
C VAL A 13 5.61 -5.70 1.91
N ILE A 14 4.44 -5.67 2.54
CA ILE A 14 3.98 -4.52 3.32
C ILE A 14 4.83 -4.33 4.58
N HIS A 15 5.18 -5.42 5.26
CA HIS A 15 6.05 -5.38 6.43
C HIS A 15 7.41 -4.76 6.08
N CYS A 16 8.06 -5.23 5.01
CA CYS A 16 9.33 -4.66 4.52
C CYS A 16 9.18 -3.18 4.09
N LEU A 17 8.07 -2.84 3.45
CA LEU A 17 7.76 -1.48 3.03
C LEU A 17 7.66 -0.53 4.23
N LEU A 18 6.96 -0.94 5.29
CA LEU A 18 6.66 -0.08 6.43
C LEU A 18 7.65 -0.16 7.58
N GLN A 19 8.45 -1.21 7.73
CA GLN A 19 9.35 -1.35 8.87
C GLN A 19 10.81 -0.98 8.55
N ASN A 20 11.19 -0.84 7.26
CA ASN A 20 12.61 -0.63 6.86
C ASN A 20 13.56 -1.72 7.40
N GLU A 21 13.04 -2.85 7.87
CA GLU A 21 13.88 -3.92 8.39
C GLU A 21 14.55 -4.62 7.20
N HIS A 22 15.87 -4.43 7.09
CA HIS A 22 16.74 -5.26 6.27
C HIS A 22 16.99 -6.64 6.91
N ASP A 23 16.45 -6.89 8.10
CA ASP A 23 16.57 -8.15 8.84
C ASP A 23 15.53 -9.17 8.34
N ILE A 24 15.69 -9.63 7.11
CA ILE A 24 15.14 -10.93 6.69
C ILE A 24 16.31 -11.87 6.48
N ASN A 25 16.73 -12.50 7.57
CA ASN A 25 17.52 -13.72 7.49
C ASN A 25 16.71 -14.77 6.71
N MET A 26 17.24 -15.11 5.53
CA MET A 26 17.05 -16.38 4.83
C MET A 26 15.62 -16.97 4.82
N MET A 27 14.82 -16.52 3.88
CA MET A 27 14.12 -17.44 2.99
C MET A 27 14.11 -16.77 1.62
N GLU A 28 14.28 -17.54 0.54
CA GLU A 28 14.19 -17.05 -0.84
C GLU A 28 12.77 -16.54 -1.15
N THR A 29 12.41 -15.40 -0.59
CA THR A 29 11.22 -14.64 -0.93
C THR A 29 11.71 -13.27 -1.35
N ASP A 30 11.47 -12.91 -2.62
CA ASP A 30 11.91 -11.66 -3.26
C ASP A 30 11.31 -10.38 -2.63
N GLY A 31 10.69 -10.48 -1.45
CA GLY A 31 10.01 -9.41 -0.72
C GLY A 31 10.80 -8.11 -0.50
N PRO A 32 12.11 -8.12 -0.15
CA PRO A 32 12.85 -6.88 0.06
C PRO A 32 13.12 -6.12 -1.25
N GLU A 33 13.36 -6.82 -2.37
CA GLU A 33 13.57 -6.16 -3.66
C GLU A 33 12.27 -5.55 -4.21
N ASP A 34 11.15 -6.25 -3.99
CA ASP A 34 9.83 -5.79 -4.38
C ASP A 34 9.40 -4.55 -3.56
N ALA A 35 9.62 -4.55 -2.25
CA ALA A 35 9.29 -3.41 -1.38
C ALA A 35 10.07 -2.14 -1.76
N SER A 36 11.36 -2.25 -2.09
CA SER A 36 12.17 -1.10 -2.53
C SER A 36 11.63 -0.47 -3.81
N LYS A 37 11.25 -1.28 -4.80
CA LYS A 37 10.66 -0.80 -6.07
C LYS A 37 9.27 -0.19 -5.89
N LEU A 38 8.51 -0.67 -4.91
CA LEU A 38 7.21 -0.11 -4.56
C LEU A 38 7.34 1.25 -3.87
N ARG A 39 8.42 1.52 -3.12
CA ARG A 39 8.65 2.86 -2.53
C ARG A 39 8.77 3.95 -3.58
N GLU A 40 9.39 3.64 -4.72
CA GLU A 40 9.48 4.57 -5.85
C GLU A 40 8.10 5.01 -6.36
N LEU A 41 7.03 4.22 -6.13
CA LEU A 41 5.65 4.63 -6.45
C LEU A 41 5.10 5.68 -5.49
N GLY A 42 5.59 5.71 -4.25
CA GLY A 42 5.09 6.50 -3.12
C GLY A 42 5.77 7.85 -2.91
N ASP A 43 6.86 8.15 -3.63
CA ASP A 43 7.76 9.27 -3.32
C ASP A 43 7.42 10.61 -4.02
N ASP A 44 6.46 10.64 -4.95
CA ASP A 44 6.16 11.82 -5.77
C ASP A 44 4.78 12.43 -5.49
N TYR A 45 4.61 13.14 -4.35
CA TYR A 45 3.30 13.70 -3.99
C TYR A 45 3.30 14.98 -3.18
N ASP A 46 2.22 15.75 -3.36
CA ASP A 46 1.90 16.93 -2.57
C ASP A 46 1.40 16.54 -1.17
N GLU A 47 2.23 16.81 -0.16
CA GLU A 47 1.91 16.59 1.24
C GLU A 47 0.61 17.31 1.66
N LYS A 48 0.23 18.43 1.03
CA LYS A 48 -1.02 19.15 1.32
C LYS A 48 -2.27 18.34 0.99
N VAL A 49 -2.18 17.42 0.02
CA VAL A 49 -3.28 16.52 -0.34
C VAL A 49 -3.35 15.34 0.62
N ILE A 50 -2.19 14.82 1.06
CA ILE A 50 -2.11 13.61 1.88
C ILE A 50 -2.36 13.92 3.37
N GLN A 51 -1.93 15.08 3.85
CA GLN A 51 -2.00 15.44 5.27
C GLN A 51 -3.42 15.41 5.86
N PRO A 52 -4.49 15.89 5.18
CA PRO A 52 -5.86 15.74 5.68
C PRO A 52 -6.29 14.27 5.80
N LEU A 53 -5.90 13.43 4.85
CA LEU A 53 -6.24 12.01 4.83
C LEU A 53 -5.55 11.24 5.96
N MET A 54 -4.28 11.53 6.21
CA MET A 54 -3.56 11.03 7.37
C MET A 54 -4.28 11.37 8.68
N LYS A 55 -4.75 12.62 8.83
CA LYS A 55 -5.48 13.04 10.05
C LYS A 55 -6.78 12.27 10.23
N ASN A 56 -7.48 11.93 9.15
CA ASN A 56 -8.68 11.10 9.22
C ASN A 56 -8.34 9.72 9.79
N VAL A 57 -7.31 9.06 9.25
CA VAL A 57 -6.88 7.73 9.73
C VAL A 57 -6.39 7.79 11.19
N GLN A 58 -5.65 8.83 11.57
CA GLN A 58 -5.21 9.03 12.96
C GLN A 58 -6.37 9.20 13.94
N SER A 59 -7.46 9.81 13.51
CA SER A 59 -8.63 10.09 14.37
C SER A 59 -9.60 8.90 14.43
N ALA A 60 -9.39 7.87 13.61
CA ALA A 60 -10.24 6.69 13.57
C ALA A 60 -10.05 5.85 14.84
N SER A 61 -11.14 5.27 15.33
CA SER A 61 -11.06 4.21 16.34
C SER A 61 -10.47 2.95 15.70
N ALA A 62 -9.89 2.05 16.51
CA ALA A 62 -9.25 0.81 16.04
C ALA A 62 -10.13 0.01 15.05
N ASP A 63 -11.43 -0.11 15.34
CA ASP A 63 -12.39 -0.85 14.50
C ASP A 63 -12.71 -0.15 13.16
N GLN A 64 -12.39 1.13 13.03
CA GLN A 64 -12.69 1.95 11.85
C GLN A 64 -11.46 2.23 10.97
N VAL A 65 -10.25 1.98 11.48
CA VAL A 65 -8.99 2.32 10.78
C VAL A 65 -8.96 1.74 9.37
N LEU A 66 -9.31 0.45 9.18
CA LEU A 66 -9.31 -0.17 7.84
C LEU A 66 -10.24 0.55 6.87
N THR A 67 -11.46 0.87 7.30
CA THR A 67 -12.46 1.57 6.48
C THR A 67 -11.97 2.98 6.14
N VAL A 68 -11.54 3.75 7.15
CA VAL A 68 -11.06 5.13 6.96
C VAL A 68 -9.79 5.18 6.11
N PHE A 69 -8.89 4.21 6.26
CA PHE A 69 -7.72 4.05 5.40
C PHE A 69 -8.16 3.78 3.95
N SER A 70 -9.08 2.83 3.74
CA SER A 70 -9.59 2.50 2.40
C SER A 70 -10.25 3.69 1.72
N ASP A 71 -11.11 4.43 2.44
CA ASP A 71 -11.77 5.64 1.94
C ASP A 71 -10.77 6.75 1.63
N SER A 72 -9.72 6.86 2.45
CA SER A 72 -8.63 7.81 2.22
C SER A 72 -7.83 7.45 0.97
N VAL A 73 -7.56 6.16 0.73
CA VAL A 73 -6.92 5.68 -0.50
C VAL A 73 -7.79 5.99 -1.73
N ASP A 74 -9.10 5.73 -1.66
CA ASP A 74 -10.02 6.07 -2.76
C ASP A 74 -10.09 7.58 -3.01
N SER A 75 -10.14 8.39 -1.95
CA SER A 75 -10.16 9.85 -2.05
C SER A 75 -8.87 10.37 -2.70
N LEU A 76 -7.72 9.90 -2.22
CA LEU A 76 -6.41 10.22 -2.77
C LEU A 76 -6.32 9.85 -4.25
N CYS A 77 -6.79 8.65 -4.57
CA CYS A 77 -6.75 8.15 -5.92
C CYS A 77 -7.67 8.95 -6.86
N LYS A 78 -8.87 9.34 -6.40
CA LYS A 78 -9.77 10.22 -7.15
C LYS A 78 -9.13 11.58 -7.39
N THR A 79 -8.45 12.17 -6.40
CA THR A 79 -7.73 13.43 -6.53
C THR A 79 -6.62 13.36 -7.58
N TRP A 80 -6.00 12.19 -7.78
CA TRP A 80 -4.99 11.99 -8.82
C TRP A 80 -5.57 11.67 -10.19
N VAL A 81 -6.76 11.05 -10.24
CA VAL A 81 -7.45 10.65 -11.48
C VAL A 81 -8.31 11.78 -12.07
N VAL A 82 -8.34 12.98 -11.44
CA VAL A 82 -9.21 14.12 -11.82
C VAL A 82 -9.13 14.53 -13.30
N GLU A 83 -8.12 14.10 -14.08
CA GLU A 83 -8.04 14.48 -15.49
C GLU A 83 -8.49 13.44 -16.55
N ARG A 84 -8.80 12.17 -16.24
CA ARG A 84 -9.50 11.24 -17.18
C ARG A 84 -9.75 9.84 -16.58
N ALA A 85 -10.97 9.33 -16.80
CA ALA A 85 -11.53 7.98 -16.55
C ALA A 85 -12.33 7.79 -15.24
N GLU A 86 -13.58 7.34 -15.40
CA GLU A 86 -14.52 7.00 -14.31
C GLU A 86 -14.10 5.76 -13.49
N VAL A 87 -13.08 5.01 -13.94
CA VAL A 87 -12.61 3.79 -13.28
C VAL A 87 -11.18 4.01 -12.79
N VAL A 88 -11.01 4.01 -11.47
CA VAL A 88 -9.71 4.00 -10.83
C VAL A 88 -9.08 2.61 -11.00
N SER A 89 -7.95 2.51 -11.71
CA SER A 89 -7.25 1.23 -11.87
C SER A 89 -6.62 0.75 -10.54
N GLU A 90 -6.53 -0.56 -10.35
CA GLU A 90 -5.92 -1.23 -9.20
C GLU A 90 -4.46 -0.80 -8.98
N LYS A 91 -3.72 -0.51 -10.06
CA LYS A 91 -2.37 0.07 -9.97
C LYS A 91 -2.38 1.43 -9.27
N GLN A 92 -3.37 2.28 -9.54
CA GLN A 92 -3.48 3.59 -8.90
C GLN A 92 -3.92 3.47 -7.45
N LEU A 93 -4.81 2.51 -7.13
CA LEU A 93 -5.16 2.17 -5.75
C LEU A 93 -3.95 1.70 -4.94
N LEU A 94 -3.14 0.80 -5.52
CA LEU A 94 -1.90 0.33 -4.88
C LEU A 94 -0.94 1.49 -4.63
N LYS A 95 -0.72 2.33 -5.65
CA LYS A 95 0.13 3.52 -5.58
C LYS A 95 -0.37 4.46 -4.46
N ALA A 96 -1.68 4.72 -4.38
CA ALA A 96 -2.28 5.54 -3.33
C ALA A 96 -2.14 4.95 -1.91
N ALA A 97 -2.34 3.63 -1.77
CA ALA A 97 -2.15 2.94 -0.50
C ALA A 97 -0.69 3.01 -0.01
N ILE A 98 0.28 2.81 -0.90
CA ILE A 98 1.71 2.91 -0.60
C ILE A 98 2.06 4.33 -0.15
N THR A 99 1.63 5.35 -0.89
CA THR A 99 1.87 6.76 -0.56
C THR A 99 1.34 7.12 0.81
N LEU A 100 0.07 6.80 1.09
CA LEU A 100 -0.54 7.10 2.37
C LEU A 100 0.16 6.34 3.49
N GLY A 101 0.44 5.05 3.30
CA GLY A 101 1.14 4.21 4.28
C GLY A 101 2.55 4.73 4.63
N LEU A 102 3.36 5.06 3.62
CA LEU A 102 4.71 5.60 3.81
C LEU A 102 4.67 7.00 4.46
N PHE A 103 3.73 7.84 4.06
CA PHE A 103 3.55 9.16 4.65
C PHE A 103 3.17 9.07 6.13
N MET A 104 2.25 8.15 6.48
CA MET A 104 1.85 7.89 7.85
C MET A 104 2.99 7.31 8.68
N LYS A 105 3.76 6.37 8.16
CA LYS A 105 4.97 5.87 8.84
C LYS A 105 5.92 7.01 9.19
N LYS A 106 6.19 7.91 8.24
CA LYS A 106 7.11 9.04 8.41
C LYS A 106 6.62 10.05 9.46
N ASN A 107 5.32 10.35 9.46
CA ASN A 107 4.76 11.44 10.28
C ASN A 107 4.07 10.95 11.57
N CYS A 108 3.80 9.65 11.69
CA CYS A 108 2.98 9.03 12.74
C CYS A 108 3.56 7.66 13.14
N PRO A 109 4.85 7.57 13.52
CA PRO A 109 5.51 6.27 13.71
C PRO A 109 4.83 5.39 14.78
N SER A 110 4.14 5.99 15.76
CA SER A 110 3.34 5.28 16.76
C SER A 110 2.16 4.49 16.18
N MET A 111 1.72 4.81 14.96
CA MET A 111 0.62 4.13 14.27
C MET A 111 1.09 3.11 13.23
N THR A 112 2.39 2.87 13.09
CA THR A 112 2.95 2.01 12.02
C THR A 112 2.29 0.64 11.94
N ASN A 113 2.16 -0.06 13.07
CA ASN A 113 1.53 -1.40 13.10
C ASN A 113 0.05 -1.35 12.72
N VAL A 114 -0.67 -0.32 13.17
CA VAL A 114 -2.09 -0.12 12.87
C VAL A 114 -2.31 0.16 11.38
N VAL A 115 -1.42 0.95 10.79
CA VAL A 115 -1.42 1.26 9.35
C VAL A 115 -1.00 0.04 8.52
N GLU A 116 -0.06 -0.75 9.00
CA GLU A 116 0.36 -2.00 8.39
C GLU A 116 -0.81 -2.98 8.27
N ASP A 117 -1.55 -3.20 9.35
CA ASP A 117 -2.74 -4.04 9.35
C ASP A 117 -3.82 -3.51 8.39
N ALA A 118 -4.06 -2.20 8.40
CA ALA A 118 -5.03 -1.57 7.52
C ALA A 118 -4.64 -1.68 6.03
N MET A 119 -3.37 -1.47 5.72
CA MET A 119 -2.82 -1.60 4.36
C MET A 119 -2.90 -3.06 3.89
N MET A 120 -2.58 -4.01 4.76
CA MET A 120 -2.69 -5.44 4.47
C MET A 120 -4.14 -5.86 4.22
N GLY A 121 -5.06 -5.42 5.07
CA GLY A 121 -6.49 -5.62 4.88
C GLY A 121 -6.98 -5.03 3.55
N PHE A 122 -6.60 -3.80 3.24
CA PHE A 122 -6.96 -3.13 1.98
C PHE A 122 -6.48 -3.94 0.76
N VAL A 123 -5.19 -4.28 0.72
CA VAL A 123 -4.57 -4.98 -0.41
C VAL A 123 -5.18 -6.39 -0.55
N ASN A 124 -5.34 -7.11 0.56
CA ASN A 124 -5.91 -8.45 0.50
C ASN A 124 -7.38 -8.45 0.04
N ASN A 125 -8.16 -7.47 0.46
CA ASN A 125 -9.59 -7.37 0.11
C ASN A 125 -9.82 -6.88 -1.32
N ARG A 126 -8.96 -6.00 -1.85
CA ARG A 126 -9.22 -5.29 -3.11
C ARG A 126 -8.26 -5.63 -4.25
N LEU A 127 -7.03 -6.04 -3.93
CA LEU A 127 -5.96 -6.12 -4.92
C LEU A 127 -5.42 -7.55 -5.13
N THR A 128 -5.74 -8.51 -4.25
CA THR A 128 -5.25 -9.90 -4.37
C THR A 128 -5.46 -10.51 -5.76
N ASN A 129 -6.67 -10.37 -6.32
CA ASN A 129 -6.99 -10.93 -7.62
C ASN A 129 -6.19 -10.25 -8.73
N TRP A 130 -6.13 -8.92 -8.71
CA TRP A 130 -5.35 -8.15 -9.67
C TRP A 130 -3.86 -8.50 -9.60
N ILE A 131 -3.28 -8.60 -8.39
CA ILE A 131 -1.89 -9.03 -8.20
C ILE A 131 -1.67 -10.43 -8.80
N ALA A 132 -2.61 -11.35 -8.62
CA ALA A 132 -2.55 -12.68 -9.22
C ALA A 132 -2.54 -12.62 -10.76
N GLU A 133 -3.40 -11.78 -11.34
CA GLU A 133 -3.48 -11.55 -12.78
C GLU A 133 -2.23 -10.90 -13.35
N GLN A 134 -1.53 -10.07 -12.57
CA GLN A 134 -0.21 -9.54 -12.95
C GLN A 134 0.90 -10.60 -12.88
N GLY A 135 0.66 -11.77 -12.29
CA GLY A 135 1.67 -12.82 -12.08
C GLY A 135 2.41 -12.72 -10.74
N GLY A 136 1.83 -12.02 -9.75
CA GLY A 136 2.38 -11.87 -8.40
C GLY A 136 3.11 -10.55 -8.15
N TRP A 137 3.59 -10.37 -6.92
CA TRP A 137 4.25 -9.14 -6.47
C TRP A 137 5.52 -8.79 -7.26
N VAL A 138 6.29 -9.80 -7.64
CA VAL A 138 7.50 -9.62 -8.48
C VAL A 138 7.16 -8.93 -9.80
N SER A 139 6.05 -9.30 -10.45
CA SER A 139 5.61 -8.66 -11.69
C SER A 139 5.07 -7.24 -11.44
N VAL A 140 4.32 -7.04 -10.37
CA VAL A 140 3.81 -5.71 -9.97
C VAL A 140 4.97 -4.74 -9.72
N ALA A 141 6.00 -5.18 -9.00
CA ALA A 141 7.19 -4.38 -8.70
C ALA A 141 8.08 -4.13 -9.92
N LYS A 142 8.09 -5.01 -10.92
CA LYS A 142 8.79 -4.77 -12.20
C LYS A 142 8.06 -3.75 -13.07
N ASN A 143 6.73 -3.79 -13.08
CA ASN A 143 5.87 -2.93 -13.90
C ASN A 143 5.57 -1.56 -13.24
N SER A 144 6.18 -1.25 -12.10
CA SER A 144 6.09 0.05 -11.43
C SER A 144 6.88 1.14 -12.15
N LYS A 145 7.93 0.78 -12.90
CA LYS A 145 8.74 1.66 -13.76
C LYS A 145 8.13 1.81 -15.16
N CYS A 146 7.07 2.60 -15.30
CA CYS A 146 6.63 3.16 -16.58
C CYS A 146 6.20 4.61 -16.37
#